data_AF-A0A2T0TFZ4-F1
#
_entry.id   AF-A0A2T0TFZ4-F1
#
_cell.length_a   1.000
_cell.length_b   1.000
_cell.length_c   1.000
_cell.angle_alpha   90.00
_cell.angle_beta   90.00
_cell.angle_gamma   90.00
#
_symmetry.space_group_name_H-M   'P 1'
#
loop_
_entity.id
_entity.type
_entity.pdbx_description
1 polymer ?
#
loop_
_entity_poly.entity_id
_entity_poly.type
_entity_poly.pdbx_seq_one_letter_code
_entity_poly.pdbx_strand_id
1 'polypeptide(L)'
;MTGGYRVDPDELTAFAGRLDESAEEVRAAAAALEEPLGDLGPEGVTRAVELLVAEWAAVLRDVGLDAVADGLRAVGETYRRADELPRG
;
A
#
# COMPACT_ATOMS: atom_id res chain seq x y z
N MET A 1 -9.78 -7.76 -35.82
CA MET A 1 -8.49 -7.27 -35.32
C MET A 1 -8.60 -7.19 -33.82
N THR A 2 -7.98 -8.12 -33.08
CA THR A 2 -7.88 -8.01 -31.62
C THR A 2 -6.92 -6.87 -31.32
N GLY A 3 -7.45 -5.68 -31.04
CA GLY A 3 -6.68 -4.59 -30.46
C GLY A 3 -6.11 -5.12 -29.15
N GLY A 4 -4.87 -5.59 -29.19
CA GLY A 4 -4.20 -6.16 -28.04
C GLY A 4 -4.13 -5.11 -26.94
N TYR A 5 -4.45 -5.53 -25.72
CA TYR A 5 -4.29 -4.70 -24.52
C TYR A 5 -2.82 -4.24 -24.48
N ARG A 6 -2.55 -3.00 -24.90
CA ARG A 6 -1.22 -2.41 -24.80
C ARG A 6 -1.13 -1.84 -23.40
N VAL A 7 -0.45 -2.56 -22.53
CA VAL A 7 -0.13 -2.05 -21.19
C VAL A 7 0.90 -0.95 -21.36
N ASP A 8 0.60 0.23 -20.83
CA ASP A 8 1.53 1.36 -20.78
C ASP A 8 2.40 1.25 -19.52
N PRO A 9 3.72 1.03 -19.65
CA PRO A 9 4.64 0.94 -18.51
C PRO A 9 4.71 2.23 -17.67
N ASP A 10 4.43 3.38 -18.27
CA ASP A 10 4.46 4.67 -17.56
C ASP A 10 3.21 4.81 -16.68
N GLU A 11 2.06 4.35 -17.14
CA GLU A 11 0.84 4.27 -16.32
C GLU A 11 1.02 3.33 -15.12
N LEU A 12 1.69 2.19 -15.30
CA LEU A 12 2.03 1.28 -14.20
C LEU A 12 2.97 1.93 -13.18
N THR A 13 3.93 2.72 -13.66
CA THR A 13 4.87 3.45 -12.79
C THR A 13 4.16 4.56 -12.01
N ALA A 14 3.27 5.31 -12.66
CA ALA A 14 2.45 6.33 -12.00
C ALA A 14 1.48 5.73 -10.98
N PHE A 15 0.92 4.55 -11.26
CA PHE A 15 0.06 3.85 -10.30
C PHE A 15 0.86 3.31 -9.10
N ALA A 16 2.06 2.78 -9.31
CA ALA A 16 2.95 2.40 -8.22
C ALA A 16 3.31 3.59 -7.31
N GLY A 17 3.54 4.78 -7.89
CA GLY A 17 3.77 6.00 -7.10
C GLY A 17 2.58 6.37 -6.21
N ARG A 18 1.35 6.30 -6.72
CA ARG A 18 0.14 6.52 -5.91
C ARG A 18 -0.05 5.49 -4.79
N LEU A 19 0.42 4.25 -5.00
CA LEU A 19 0.42 3.23 -3.95
C LEU A 19 1.45 3.54 -2.86
N ASP A 20 2.61 4.09 -3.20
CA ASP A 20 3.59 4.55 -2.18
C ASP A 20 2.99 5.68 -1.34
N GLU A 21 2.36 6.68 -1.98
CA GLU A 21 1.68 7.78 -1.28
C GLU A 21 0.62 7.22 -0.32
N SER A 22 -0.19 6.26 -0.79
CA SER A 22 -1.20 5.58 0.04
C SER A 22 -0.56 4.76 1.17
N ALA A 23 0.59 4.12 0.92
CA ALA A 23 1.33 3.36 1.93
C ALA A 23 1.88 4.27 3.03
N GLU A 24 2.36 5.46 2.68
CA GLU A 24 2.76 6.48 3.64
C GLU A 24 1.60 6.96 4.49
N GLU A 25 0.44 7.23 3.88
CA GLU A 25 -0.77 7.62 4.62
C GLU A 25 -1.22 6.52 5.60
N VAL A 26 -1.19 5.25 5.17
CA VAL A 26 -1.52 4.11 6.03
C VAL A 26 -0.52 3.96 7.19
N ARG A 27 0.78 4.12 6.93
CA ARG A 27 1.81 4.12 7.99
C ARG A 27 1.62 5.25 8.98
N ALA A 28 1.28 6.44 8.51
CA ALA A 28 1.00 7.60 9.36
C ALA A 28 -0.25 7.35 10.23
N ALA A 29 -1.31 6.78 9.66
CA ALA A 29 -2.52 6.42 10.40
C ALA A 29 -2.23 5.35 11.47
N ALA A 30 -1.43 4.32 11.15
CA ALA A 30 -1.03 3.31 12.11
C ALA A 30 -0.19 3.91 13.25
N ALA A 31 0.74 4.83 12.95
CA ALA A 31 1.54 5.51 13.96
C ALA A 31 0.69 6.40 14.88
N ALA A 32 -0.32 7.09 14.33
CA ALA A 32 -1.25 7.91 15.13
C ALA A 32 -2.08 7.05 16.11
N LEU A 33 -2.39 5.81 15.74
CA LEU A 33 -3.06 4.86 16.65
C LEU A 33 -2.16 4.41 17.80
N GLU A 34 -0.84 4.44 17.66
CA GLU A 34 0.09 4.04 18.73
C GLU A 34 0.29 5.15 19.77
N GLU A 35 -0.29 6.33 19.58
CA GLU A 35 -0.25 7.41 20.56
C GLU A 35 -1.07 7.08 21.83
N PRO A 36 -0.62 7.52 23.03
CA PRO A 36 -1.36 7.28 24.26
C PRO A 36 -2.76 7.91 24.21
N LEU A 37 -3.79 7.08 24.40
CA LEU A 37 -5.20 7.50 24.34
C LEU A 37 -5.64 8.39 25.52
N GLY A 38 -4.82 8.47 26.57
CA GLY A 38 -5.19 9.11 27.84
C GLY A 38 -6.21 8.29 28.63
N ASP A 39 -6.75 8.88 29.70
CA ASP A 39 -7.81 8.26 30.49
C ASP A 39 -9.17 8.40 29.78
N LEU A 40 -9.73 7.27 29.35
CA LEU A 40 -11.04 7.19 28.69
C LEU A 40 -12.18 6.86 29.68
N GLY A 41 -11.91 6.84 30.98
CA GLY A 41 -12.87 6.55 32.04
C GLY A 41 -12.56 5.23 32.74
N PRO A 42 -13.57 4.38 33.03
CA PRO A 42 -13.33 3.14 33.78
C PRO A 42 -12.23 2.28 33.15
N GLU A 43 -11.34 1.71 33.97
CA GLU A 43 -10.16 0.96 33.49
C GLU A 43 -10.51 -0.12 32.45
N GLY A 44 -11.67 -0.76 32.58
CA GLY A 44 -12.14 -1.75 31.61
C GLY A 44 -12.43 -1.18 30.22
N VAL A 45 -12.88 0.08 30.14
CA VAL A 45 -13.12 0.79 28.87
C VAL A 45 -11.79 1.20 28.26
N THR A 46 -10.91 1.84 29.02
CA THR A 46 -9.57 2.24 28.54
C THR A 46 -8.80 1.05 27.98
N ARG A 47 -8.75 -0.07 28.72
CA ARG A 47 -8.08 -1.29 28.26
C ARG A 47 -8.72 -1.91 27.01
N ALA A 48 -10.04 -1.86 26.88
CA ALA A 48 -10.72 -2.37 25.69
C ALA A 48 -10.38 -1.54 24.44
N VAL A 49 -10.30 -0.22 24.58
CA VAL A 49 -9.91 0.66 23.48
C VAL A 49 -8.43 0.49 23.13
N GLU A 50 -7.53 0.37 24.11
CA GLU A 50 -6.11 0.09 23.87
C GLU A 50 -5.91 -1.18 23.03
N LEU A 51 -6.63 -2.26 23.36
CA LEU A 51 -6.55 -3.52 22.60
C LEU A 51 -7.10 -3.37 21.18
N LEU A 52 -8.25 -2.70 21.02
CA LEU A 52 -8.85 -2.43 19.72
C LEU A 52 -7.90 -1.60 18.84
N VAL A 53 -7.29 -0.56 19.41
CA VAL A 53 -6.36 0.31 18.72
C VAL A 53 -5.08 -0.45 18.31
N ALA A 54 -4.56 -1.30 19.18
CA ALA A 54 -3.42 -2.16 18.86
C ALA A 54 -3.73 -3.16 17.73
N GLU A 55 -4.94 -3.73 17.71
CA GLU A 55 -5.41 -4.61 16.63
C GLU A 55 -5.49 -3.85 15.29
N TRP A 56 -6.10 -2.66 15.28
CA TRP A 56 -6.19 -1.84 14.08
C TRP A 56 -4.83 -1.37 13.56
N ALA A 57 -3.90 -0.99 14.46
CA ALA A 57 -2.54 -0.64 14.07
C ALA A 57 -1.83 -1.82 13.38
N ALA A 58 -2.03 -3.04 13.89
CA ALA A 58 -1.49 -4.25 13.25
C ALA A 58 -2.11 -4.50 11.86
N VAL A 59 -3.45 -4.40 11.74
CA VAL A 59 -4.15 -4.56 10.45
C VAL A 59 -3.65 -3.55 9.41
N LEU A 60 -3.46 -2.29 9.80
CA LEU A 60 -2.95 -1.24 8.90
C LEU A 60 -1.52 -1.52 8.43
N ARG A 61 -0.66 -2.04 9.32
CA ARG A 61 0.72 -2.43 8.95
C ARG A 61 0.75 -3.59 7.95
N ASP A 62 -0.25 -4.47 7.96
CA ASP A 62 -0.32 -5.65 7.10
C ASP A 62 -0.98 -5.41 5.72
N VAL A 63 -1.42 -4.18 5.40
CA VAL A 63 -2.09 -3.87 4.12
C VAL A 63 -1.19 -4.14 2.90
N GLY A 64 0.14 -4.05 3.05
CA GLY A 64 1.09 -4.53 2.04
C GLY A 64 1.15 -3.74 0.73
N LEU A 65 0.76 -2.45 0.74
CA LEU A 65 0.74 -1.61 -0.46
C LEU A 65 2.13 -1.47 -1.13
N ASP A 66 3.20 -1.43 -0.33
CA ASP A 66 4.59 -1.39 -0.82
C ASP A 66 4.89 -2.58 -1.75
N ALA A 67 4.46 -3.79 -1.35
CA ALA A 67 4.68 -5.01 -2.13
C ALA A 67 3.89 -4.99 -3.46
N VAL A 68 2.71 -4.39 -3.47
CA VAL A 68 1.91 -4.22 -4.70
C VAL A 68 2.58 -3.22 -5.63
N ALA A 69 3.08 -2.09 -5.09
CA ALA A 69 3.81 -1.08 -5.86
C ALA A 69 5.07 -1.69 -6.51
N ASP A 70 5.83 -2.48 -5.77
CA ASP A 70 7.01 -3.18 -6.29
C ASP A 70 6.66 -4.19 -7.39
N GLY A 71 5.56 -4.93 -7.22
CA GLY A 71 5.03 -5.82 -8.24
C GLY A 71 4.70 -5.09 -9.54
N LEU A 72 4.06 -3.92 -9.46
CA LEU A 72 3.72 -3.11 -10.63
C LEU A 72 4.95 -2.56 -11.34
N ARG A 73 5.97 -2.12 -10.59
CA ARG A 73 7.25 -1.70 -11.18
C ARG A 73 7.93 -2.86 -11.92
N ALA A 74 7.94 -4.05 -11.33
CA ALA A 74 8.52 -5.25 -11.95
C ALA A 74 7.77 -5.64 -13.24
N VAL A 75 6.44 -5.52 -13.24
CA VAL A 75 5.63 -5.76 -14.44
C VAL A 75 5.89 -4.70 -15.51
N GLY A 76 5.93 -3.41 -15.14
CA GLY A 76 6.24 -2.32 -16.07
C GLY A 76 7.61 -2.49 -16.73
N GLU A 77 8.62 -2.85 -15.95
CA GLU A 77 9.96 -3.17 -16.45
C GLU A 77 9.94 -4.37 -17.42
N THR A 78 9.13 -5.39 -17.14
CA THR A 78 8.97 -6.54 -18.04
C THR A 78 8.38 -6.12 -19.38
N TYR A 79 7.38 -5.23 -19.38
CA TYR A 79 6.80 -4.70 -20.62
C TYR A 79 7.78 -3.82 -21.40
N ARG A 80 8.56 -2.96 -20.74
CA ARG A 80 9.59 -2.15 -21.44
C ARG A 80 10.60 -3.03 -22.18
N ARG A 81 11.13 -4.05 -21.49
CA ARG A 81 12.08 -5.01 -22.11
C ARG A 81 11.46 -5.77 -23.29
N ALA A 82 10.16 -6.10 -23.21
CA ALA A 82 9.45 -6.75 -24.30
C ALA A 82 9.26 -5.83 -25.52
N ASP A 83 9.01 -4.54 -25.31
CA ASP A 83 8.90 -3.54 -26.38
C ASP A 83 10.26 -3.17 -27.00
N GLU A 84 11.36 -3.30 -26.26
CA GLU A 84 12.74 -3.08 -26.73
C GLU A 84 13.32 -4.26 -27.54
N LEU A 85 12.74 -5.46 -27.44
CA LEU A 85 13.13 -6.61 -28.24
C LEU A 85 12.73 -6.36 -29.71
N PRO A 86 13.68 -6.30 -30.65
CA PRO A 86 13.35 -6.16 -32.06
C PRO A 86 12.51 -7.36 -32.48
N ARG A 87 11.36 -7.11 -33.12
CA ARG A 87 10.60 -8.14 -33.83
C ARG A 87 11.46 -8.60 -35.01
N GLY A 88 12.24 -9.65 -34.79
CA GLY A 88 12.95 -10.39 -35.85
C GLY A 88 11.97 -11.06 -36.81
#